data_AF-A0A923WES4-F1
#
_entry.id   AF-A0A923WES4-F1
#
_cell.length_a   1.000
_cell.length_b   1.000
_cell.length_c   1.000
_cell.angle_alpha   90.00
_cell.angle_beta   90.00
_cell.angle_gamma   90.00
#
_symmetry.space_group_name_H-M   'P 1'
#
loop_
_entity.id
_entity.type
_entity.pdbx_description
1 polymer ?
#
loop_
_entity_poly.entity_id
_entity_poly.type
_entity_poly.pdbx_seq_one_letter_code
_entity_poly.pdbx_strand_id
1 'polypeptide(L)'
;MKDTKIKQHEMTGTVGRFTIERADAIAVVPAAAEEAAEVRTAYALTTKALANPVVQTKDVTEKAVEAQKKLRESLPALLGPLSAVATKSKDIDLLAKATLRAKQLDRLGPTELNELADQLIALGEAQPAAVKTKYALPAILPLLRGYQADFAPLVGITQDLIDDRSGDNQSAESLLRATMQQVYELDKVMKIFKLLNPDLYRAYRKARFVGKRSGGGKKAGGDAPQE
;
A
#
# COMPACT_ATOMS: atom_id res chain seq x y z
N MET A 1 26.22 8.32 -0.59
CA MET A 1 25.17 7.68 0.25
C MET A 1 24.32 6.65 -0.48
N LYS A 2 23.98 6.82 -1.77
CA LYS A 2 23.16 5.84 -2.54
C LYS A 2 23.86 4.48 -2.72
N ASP A 3 25.16 4.47 -3.00
CA ASP A 3 25.92 3.23 -3.27
C ASP A 3 26.03 2.28 -2.06
N THR A 4 26.04 2.81 -0.84
CA THR A 4 26.12 1.99 0.39
C THR A 4 24.84 1.21 0.62
N LYS A 5 23.67 1.81 0.34
CA LYS A 5 22.36 1.18 0.54
C LYS A 5 22.10 0.08 -0.50
N ILE A 6 22.52 0.31 -1.75
CA ILE A 6 22.47 -0.70 -2.82
C ILE A 6 23.27 -1.94 -2.40
N LYS A 7 24.52 -1.75 -1.94
CA LYS A 7 25.37 -2.85 -1.45
C LYS A 7 24.77 -3.58 -0.25
N GLN A 8 24.13 -2.86 0.67
CA GLN A 8 23.45 -3.47 1.82
C GLN A 8 22.28 -4.35 1.38
N HIS A 9 21.46 -3.90 0.42
CA HIS A 9 20.37 -4.72 -0.14
C HIS A 9 20.87 -5.95 -0.88
N GLU A 10 21.89 -5.82 -1.73
CA GLU A 10 22.47 -6.96 -2.43
C GLU A 10 23.04 -7.98 -1.44
N MET A 11 23.64 -7.50 -0.35
CA MET A 11 24.20 -8.32 0.71
C MET A 11 23.15 -9.04 1.53
N THR A 12 22.12 -8.34 2.02
CA THR A 12 21.02 -9.00 2.75
C THR A 12 20.30 -10.02 1.86
N GLY A 13 20.17 -9.77 0.55
CA GLY A 13 19.63 -10.76 -0.39
C GLY A 13 20.54 -11.94 -0.70
N THR A 14 21.86 -11.76 -0.65
CA THR A 14 22.80 -12.87 -0.81
C THR A 14 22.84 -13.73 0.45
N VAL A 15 22.82 -13.11 1.64
CA VAL A 15 22.77 -13.82 2.92
C VAL A 15 21.42 -14.53 3.10
N GLY A 16 20.29 -13.89 2.78
CA GLY A 16 18.96 -14.49 2.86
C GLY A 16 18.79 -15.71 1.94
N ARG A 17 19.35 -15.68 0.73
CA ARG A 17 19.38 -16.87 -0.15
C ARG A 17 20.28 -17.97 0.38
N PHE A 18 21.46 -17.59 0.88
CA PHE A 18 22.40 -18.55 1.49
C PHE A 18 21.76 -19.34 2.65
N THR A 19 21.01 -18.66 3.54
CA THR A 19 20.35 -19.34 4.66
C THR A 19 19.21 -20.27 4.23
N ILE A 20 18.58 -20.02 3.08
CA ILE A 20 17.62 -20.95 2.47
C ILE A 20 18.34 -22.17 1.90
N GLU A 21 19.34 -21.95 1.05
CA GLU A 21 20.07 -23.03 0.36
C GLU A 21 20.85 -23.95 1.29
N ARG A 22 21.21 -23.46 2.49
CA ARG A 22 22.02 -24.18 3.47
C ARG A 22 21.29 -24.48 4.77
N ALA A 23 19.96 -24.43 4.77
CA ALA A 23 19.13 -24.60 5.96
C ALA A 23 19.52 -25.85 6.77
N ASP A 24 19.65 -27.01 6.11
CA ASP A 24 19.97 -28.28 6.78
C ASP A 24 21.37 -28.28 7.42
N ALA A 25 22.35 -27.66 6.76
CA ALA A 25 23.71 -27.57 7.27
C ALA A 25 23.82 -26.57 8.44
N ILE A 26 22.96 -25.55 8.47
CA ILE A 26 22.88 -24.58 9.57
C ILE A 26 22.10 -25.16 10.76
N ALA A 27 21.09 -26.01 10.49
CA ALA A 27 20.24 -26.63 11.51
C ALA A 27 20.99 -27.50 12.54
N VAL A 28 22.22 -27.91 12.23
CA VAL A 28 23.13 -28.61 13.16
C VAL A 28 23.39 -27.80 14.44
N VAL A 29 23.32 -26.47 14.37
CA VAL A 29 23.38 -25.58 15.54
C VAL A 29 22.02 -24.90 15.70
N PRO A 30 21.20 -25.29 16.70
CA PRO A 30 19.83 -24.78 16.86
C PRO A 30 19.74 -23.24 16.90
N ALA A 31 20.62 -22.60 17.67
CA ALA A 31 20.69 -21.13 17.74
C ALA A 31 21.03 -20.48 16.38
N ALA A 32 21.82 -21.13 15.53
CA ALA A 32 22.10 -20.61 14.19
C ALA A 32 20.91 -20.81 13.24
N ALA A 33 20.12 -21.86 13.45
CA ALA A 33 18.92 -22.14 12.68
C ALA A 33 17.80 -21.12 12.94
N GLU A 34 17.61 -20.75 14.21
CA GLU A 34 16.67 -19.72 14.66
C GLU A 34 17.02 -18.37 14.05
N GLU A 35 18.26 -17.91 14.24
CA GLU A 35 18.75 -16.66 13.66
C GLU A 35 18.67 -16.65 12.12
N ALA A 36 18.97 -17.78 11.46
CA ALA A 36 18.83 -17.91 10.02
C ALA A 36 17.37 -17.88 9.55
N ALA A 37 16.42 -18.34 10.37
CA ALA A 37 14.99 -18.21 10.10
C ALA A 37 14.55 -16.75 10.20
N GLU A 38 15.00 -16.02 11.22
CA GLU A 38 14.68 -14.60 11.39
C GLU A 38 15.26 -13.75 10.25
N VAL A 39 16.48 -14.02 9.79
CA VAL A 39 17.06 -13.36 8.60
C VAL A 39 16.22 -13.64 7.34
N ARG A 40 15.68 -14.86 7.17
CA ARG A 40 14.81 -15.20 6.03
C ARG A 40 13.50 -14.42 6.08
N THR A 41 12.87 -14.35 7.25
CA THR A 41 11.63 -13.57 7.45
C THR A 41 11.86 -12.08 7.18
N ALA A 42 12.93 -11.49 7.74
CA ALA A 42 13.26 -10.08 7.53
C ALA A 42 13.61 -9.76 6.06
N TYR A 43 14.29 -10.66 5.36
CA TYR A 43 14.57 -10.54 3.94
C TYR A 43 13.30 -10.59 3.07
N ALA A 44 12.36 -11.50 3.38
CA ALA A 44 11.08 -11.58 2.69
C ALA A 44 10.24 -10.30 2.85
N LEU A 45 10.23 -9.72 4.06
CA LEU A 45 9.57 -8.44 4.31
C LEU A 45 10.22 -7.28 3.54
N THR A 46 11.55 -7.22 3.53
CA THR A 46 12.29 -6.17 2.81
C THR A 46 12.10 -6.27 1.30
N THR A 47 12.07 -7.48 0.73
CA THR A 47 11.84 -7.67 -0.72
C THR A 47 10.42 -7.33 -1.13
N LYS A 48 9.42 -7.67 -0.30
CA LYS A 48 8.03 -7.24 -0.50
C LYS A 48 7.90 -5.72 -0.48
N ALA A 49 8.52 -5.05 0.49
CA ALA A 49 8.50 -3.59 0.60
C ALA A 49 9.26 -2.86 -0.54
N LEU A 50 10.27 -3.51 -1.16
CA LEU A 50 10.97 -2.96 -2.34
C LEU A 50 10.20 -3.18 -3.64
N ALA A 51 9.40 -4.25 -3.73
CA ALA A 51 8.57 -4.56 -4.89
C ALA A 51 7.30 -3.70 -4.95
N ASN A 52 6.85 -3.19 -3.80
CA ASN A 52 5.74 -2.25 -3.72
C ASN A 52 6.27 -0.80 -3.81
N PRO A 53 6.03 -0.06 -4.90
CA PRO A 53 6.35 1.36 -4.93
C PRO A 53 5.54 2.07 -3.83
N VAL A 54 6.15 3.07 -3.19
CA VAL A 54 5.45 4.01 -2.29
C VAL A 54 4.17 4.45 -3.00
N VAL A 55 3.01 4.05 -2.46
CA VAL A 55 1.73 4.39 -3.07
C VAL A 55 1.66 5.92 -3.15
N GLN A 56 1.64 6.47 -4.36
CA GLN A 56 1.46 7.91 -4.57
C GLN A 56 -0.01 8.23 -4.28
N THR A 57 -0.31 8.43 -3.00
CA THR A 57 -1.68 8.63 -2.52
C THR A 57 -2.23 10.02 -2.86
N LYS A 58 -1.37 10.98 -3.23
CA LYS A 58 -1.75 12.38 -3.41
C LYS A 58 -2.84 12.53 -4.47
N ASP A 59 -2.62 11.98 -5.66
CA ASP A 59 -3.56 12.09 -6.78
C ASP A 59 -4.90 11.41 -6.48
N VAL A 60 -4.85 10.30 -5.74
CA VAL A 60 -6.04 9.54 -5.34
C VAL A 60 -6.83 10.30 -4.27
N THR A 61 -6.15 10.89 -3.29
CA THR A 61 -6.76 11.73 -2.25
C THR A 61 -7.36 13.00 -2.85
N GLU A 62 -6.67 13.67 -3.77
CA GLU A 62 -7.18 14.87 -4.44
C GLU A 62 -8.42 14.56 -5.28
N LYS A 63 -8.41 13.48 -6.05
CA LYS A 63 -9.60 13.00 -6.79
C LYS A 63 -10.78 12.68 -5.87
N ALA A 64 -10.54 12.01 -4.74
CA ALA A 64 -11.58 11.68 -3.77
C ALA A 64 -12.21 12.94 -3.16
N VAL A 65 -11.38 13.93 -2.78
CA VAL A 65 -11.85 15.23 -2.25
C VAL A 65 -12.65 15.99 -3.31
N GLU A 66 -12.19 16.03 -4.55
CA GLU A 66 -12.89 16.73 -5.64
C GLU A 66 -14.24 16.07 -5.96
N ALA A 67 -14.29 14.74 -6.06
CA ALA A 67 -15.52 13.99 -6.31
C ALA A 67 -16.52 14.16 -5.15
N GLN A 68 -16.05 14.09 -3.90
CA GLN A 68 -16.87 14.33 -2.72
C GLN A 68 -17.48 15.74 -2.74
N LYS A 69 -16.66 16.75 -3.06
CA LYS A 69 -17.09 18.15 -3.14
C LYS A 69 -18.16 18.33 -4.23
N LYS A 70 -17.91 17.82 -5.43
CA LYS A 70 -18.87 17.88 -6.56
C LYS A 70 -20.21 17.25 -6.20
N LEU A 71 -20.20 16.07 -5.58
CA LEU A 71 -21.43 15.41 -5.15
C LEU A 71 -22.16 16.25 -4.09
N ARG A 72 -21.44 16.72 -3.06
CA ARG A 72 -22.01 17.51 -1.97
C ARG A 72 -22.62 18.83 -2.44
N GLU A 73 -21.96 19.55 -3.34
CA GLU A 73 -22.44 20.82 -3.90
C GLU A 73 -23.66 20.63 -4.82
N SER A 74 -23.78 19.47 -5.46
CA SER A 74 -24.86 19.18 -6.41
C SER A 74 -26.12 18.63 -5.73
N LEU A 75 -25.99 17.92 -4.61
CA LEU A 75 -27.12 17.33 -3.88
C LEU A 75 -28.26 18.31 -3.50
N PRO A 76 -27.98 19.56 -3.08
CA PRO A 76 -29.04 20.54 -2.80
C PRO A 76 -30.01 20.80 -3.95
N ALA A 77 -29.59 20.58 -5.21
CA ALA A 77 -30.47 20.69 -6.36
C ALA A 77 -31.62 19.68 -6.35
N LEU A 78 -31.48 18.53 -5.67
CA LEU A 78 -32.56 17.55 -5.47
C LEU A 78 -33.44 17.86 -4.26
N LEU A 79 -32.91 18.50 -3.23
CA LEU A 79 -33.62 18.71 -1.96
C LEU A 79 -34.87 19.58 -2.12
N GLY A 80 -34.77 20.67 -2.91
CA GLY A 80 -35.91 21.56 -3.19
C GLY A 80 -37.06 20.83 -3.90
N PRO A 81 -36.82 20.19 -5.06
CA PRO A 81 -37.79 19.34 -5.73
C PRO A 81 -38.41 18.26 -4.84
N LEU A 82 -37.60 17.50 -4.11
CA LEU A 82 -38.08 16.41 -3.25
C LEU A 82 -38.92 16.95 -2.07
N SER A 83 -38.56 18.09 -1.51
CA SER A 83 -39.33 18.74 -0.44
C SER A 83 -40.70 19.21 -0.94
N ALA A 84 -40.76 19.78 -2.15
CA ALA A 84 -42.01 20.20 -2.77
C ALA A 84 -42.92 19.01 -3.11
N VAL A 85 -42.33 17.87 -3.49
CA VAL A 85 -43.06 16.61 -3.70
C VAL A 85 -43.59 16.07 -2.39
N ALA A 86 -42.73 15.94 -1.38
CA ALA A 86 -43.07 15.42 -0.06
C ALA A 86 -44.20 16.21 0.61
N THR A 87 -44.16 17.55 0.49
CA THR A 87 -45.22 18.43 1.02
C THR A 87 -46.57 18.16 0.35
N LYS A 88 -46.58 17.87 -0.95
CA LYS A 88 -47.83 17.58 -1.69
C LYS A 88 -48.35 16.18 -1.45
N SER A 89 -47.46 15.20 -1.34
CA SER A 89 -47.82 13.80 -1.05
C SER A 89 -48.09 13.57 0.44
N LYS A 90 -47.82 14.55 1.31
CA LYS A 90 -47.84 14.43 2.77
C LYS A 90 -46.92 13.31 3.29
N ASP A 91 -45.83 13.07 2.57
CA ASP A 91 -44.81 12.08 2.93
C ASP A 91 -43.82 12.72 3.91
N ILE A 92 -44.03 12.45 5.20
CA ILE A 92 -43.26 13.07 6.30
C ILE A 92 -41.81 12.58 6.30
N ASP A 93 -41.59 11.31 5.96
CA ASP A 93 -40.25 10.71 5.92
C ASP A 93 -39.42 11.27 4.78
N LEU A 94 -40.02 11.42 3.60
CA LEU A 94 -39.39 12.09 2.46
C LEU A 94 -39.11 13.56 2.77
N LEU A 95 -40.04 14.25 3.45
CA LEU A 95 -39.87 15.65 3.83
C LEU A 95 -38.70 15.84 4.80
N ALA A 96 -38.54 14.94 5.77
CA ALA A 96 -37.41 14.96 6.70
C ALA A 96 -36.06 14.79 5.98
N LYS A 97 -35.97 13.87 5.01
CA LYS A 97 -34.77 13.66 4.19
C LYS A 97 -34.50 14.83 3.22
N ALA A 98 -35.55 15.43 2.67
CA ALA A 98 -35.46 16.52 1.70
C ALA A 98 -35.26 17.91 2.33
N THR A 99 -35.37 18.05 3.65
CA THR A 99 -35.16 19.31 4.39
C THR A 99 -33.79 19.41 5.04
N LEU A 100 -32.87 18.51 4.70
CA LEU A 100 -31.48 18.58 5.12
C LEU A 100 -30.87 19.94 4.76
N ARG A 101 -30.31 20.63 5.75
CA ARG A 101 -29.60 21.89 5.56
C ARG A 101 -28.22 21.64 4.97
N ALA A 102 -27.67 22.59 4.22
CA ALA A 102 -26.30 22.51 3.70
C ALA A 102 -25.27 22.17 4.81
N LYS A 103 -25.41 22.79 5.98
CA LYS A 103 -24.57 22.51 7.16
C LYS A 103 -24.67 21.06 7.68
N GLN A 104 -25.77 20.36 7.42
CA GLN A 104 -25.92 18.95 7.79
C GLN A 104 -25.21 18.06 6.76
N LEU A 105 -25.31 18.39 5.47
CA LEU A 105 -24.56 17.71 4.41
C LEU A 105 -23.04 17.84 4.59
N ASP A 106 -22.56 19.00 5.08
CA ASP A 106 -21.15 19.24 5.37
C ASP A 106 -20.58 18.33 6.46
N ARG A 107 -21.43 17.89 7.39
CA ARG A 107 -21.05 17.04 8.53
C ARG A 107 -21.03 15.55 8.21
N LEU A 108 -21.60 15.14 7.07
CA LEU A 108 -21.64 13.73 6.69
C LEU A 108 -20.25 13.24 6.30
N GLY A 109 -19.89 12.07 6.81
CA GLY A 109 -18.71 11.34 6.35
C GLY A 109 -18.85 10.88 4.89
N PRO A 110 -17.76 10.44 4.24
CA PRO A 110 -17.78 9.96 2.86
C PRO A 110 -18.82 8.86 2.60
N THR A 111 -18.89 7.86 3.48
CA THR A 111 -19.86 6.74 3.38
C THR A 111 -21.29 7.22 3.50
N GLU A 112 -21.59 7.99 4.54
CA GLU A 112 -22.93 8.52 4.80
C GLU A 112 -23.40 9.44 3.66
N LEU A 113 -22.50 10.23 3.08
CA LEU A 113 -22.80 11.09 1.94
C LEU A 113 -23.16 10.26 0.70
N ASN A 114 -22.42 9.18 0.42
CA ASN A 114 -22.70 8.32 -0.73
C ASN A 114 -24.04 7.57 -0.57
N GLU A 115 -24.31 7.05 0.62
CA GLU A 115 -25.59 6.38 0.93
C GLU A 115 -26.78 7.35 0.85
N LEU A 116 -26.64 8.56 1.41
CA LEU A 116 -27.67 9.57 1.31
C LEU A 116 -27.91 9.98 -0.14
N ALA A 117 -26.85 10.16 -0.93
CA ALA A 117 -26.96 10.48 -2.35
C ALA A 117 -27.74 9.40 -3.10
N ASP A 118 -27.39 8.13 -2.90
CA ASP A 118 -28.09 7.01 -3.53
C ASP A 118 -29.58 7.01 -3.19
N GLN A 119 -29.91 7.17 -1.91
CA GLN A 119 -31.29 7.22 -1.43
C GLN A 119 -32.07 8.38 -2.06
N LEU A 120 -31.50 9.59 -2.09
CA LEU A 120 -32.18 10.77 -2.65
C LEU A 120 -32.38 10.65 -4.16
N ILE A 121 -31.40 10.10 -4.89
CA ILE A 121 -31.51 9.86 -6.33
C ILE A 121 -32.59 8.80 -6.60
N ALA A 122 -32.58 7.68 -5.87
CA ALA A 122 -33.59 6.64 -5.99
C ALA A 122 -35.01 7.17 -5.69
N LEU A 123 -35.17 8.02 -4.67
CA LEU A 123 -36.45 8.66 -4.35
C LEU A 123 -36.93 9.61 -5.45
N GLY A 124 -36.01 10.33 -6.10
CA GLY A 124 -36.32 11.15 -7.28
C GLY A 124 -36.70 10.30 -8.50
N GLU A 125 -36.01 9.18 -8.72
CA GLU A 125 -36.31 8.22 -9.78
C GLU A 125 -37.62 7.45 -9.54
N ALA A 126 -38.07 7.30 -8.30
CA ALA A 126 -39.35 6.66 -7.99
C ALA A 126 -40.56 7.56 -8.29
N GLN A 127 -40.35 8.88 -8.52
CA GLN A 127 -41.47 9.81 -8.71
C GLN A 127 -42.23 9.59 -10.03
N PRO A 128 -43.54 9.92 -10.07
CA PRO A 128 -44.33 9.89 -11.30
C PRO A 128 -43.73 10.80 -12.39
N ALA A 129 -43.86 10.42 -13.67
CA ALA A 129 -43.28 11.16 -14.80
C ALA A 129 -43.71 12.64 -14.85
N ALA A 130 -44.99 12.94 -14.56
CA ALA A 130 -45.50 14.31 -14.52
C ALA A 130 -44.82 15.16 -13.44
N VAL A 131 -44.50 14.56 -12.29
CA VAL A 131 -43.77 15.22 -11.20
C VAL A 131 -42.32 15.45 -11.61
N LYS A 132 -41.67 14.43 -12.19
CA LYS A 132 -40.29 14.54 -12.69
C LYS A 132 -40.13 15.68 -13.68
N THR A 133 -40.99 15.75 -14.70
CA THR A 133 -40.95 16.82 -15.71
C THR A 133 -41.19 18.19 -15.10
N LYS A 134 -42.16 18.32 -14.18
CA LYS A 134 -42.47 19.59 -13.51
C LYS A 134 -41.29 20.17 -12.72
N TYR A 135 -40.44 19.33 -12.15
CA TYR A 135 -39.31 19.74 -11.33
C TYR A 135 -37.95 19.52 -12.00
N ALA A 136 -37.92 19.35 -13.33
CA ALA A 136 -36.70 19.13 -14.11
C ALA A 136 -35.80 17.97 -13.62
N LEU A 137 -36.38 17.00 -12.91
CA LEU A 137 -35.66 15.82 -12.41
C LEU A 137 -34.97 15.02 -13.53
N PRO A 138 -35.52 14.87 -14.75
CA PRO A 138 -34.84 14.16 -15.84
C PRO A 138 -33.50 14.78 -16.26
N ALA A 139 -33.28 16.08 -16.01
CA ALA A 139 -32.01 16.73 -16.31
C ALA A 139 -31.00 16.60 -15.15
N ILE A 140 -31.49 16.58 -13.91
CA ILE A 140 -30.66 16.60 -12.69
C ILE A 140 -30.24 15.19 -12.25
N LEU A 141 -31.15 14.21 -12.33
CA LEU A 141 -30.91 12.85 -11.85
C LEU A 141 -29.72 12.16 -12.56
N PRO A 142 -29.56 12.24 -13.91
CA PRO A 142 -28.41 11.62 -14.57
C PRO A 142 -27.07 12.24 -14.18
N LEU A 143 -27.01 13.56 -13.97
CA LEU A 143 -25.80 14.25 -13.55
C LEU A 143 -25.37 13.80 -12.15
N LEU A 144 -26.34 13.74 -11.21
CA LEU A 144 -26.08 13.29 -9.85
C LEU A 144 -25.73 11.81 -9.78
N ARG A 145 -26.34 10.98 -10.62
CA ARG A 145 -25.98 9.57 -10.75
C ARG A 145 -24.55 9.41 -11.27
N GLY A 146 -24.11 10.27 -12.19
CA GLY A 146 -22.72 10.35 -12.63
C GLY A 146 -21.76 10.71 -11.49
N TYR A 147 -22.05 11.78 -10.75
CA TYR A 147 -21.20 12.20 -9.62
C TYR A 147 -21.16 11.17 -8.48
N GLN A 148 -22.27 10.51 -8.21
CA GLN A 148 -22.31 9.39 -7.27
C GLN A 148 -21.45 8.22 -7.77
N ALA A 149 -21.55 7.85 -9.04
CA ALA A 149 -20.76 6.78 -9.63
C ALA A 149 -19.26 7.07 -9.62
N ASP A 150 -18.86 8.34 -9.83
CA ASP A 150 -17.47 8.77 -9.74
C ASP A 150 -16.95 8.75 -8.28
N PHE A 151 -17.81 9.05 -7.31
CA PHE A 151 -17.45 9.13 -5.90
C PHE A 151 -17.48 7.76 -5.18
N ALA A 152 -18.45 6.91 -5.47
CA ALA A 152 -18.66 5.61 -4.83
C ALA A 152 -17.41 4.71 -4.75
N PRO A 153 -16.60 4.53 -5.82
CA PRO A 153 -15.39 3.71 -5.73
C PRO A 153 -14.29 4.36 -4.89
N LEU A 154 -14.38 5.67 -4.58
CA LEU A 154 -13.41 6.41 -3.78
C LEU A 154 -13.78 6.44 -2.29
N VAL A 155 -14.98 5.97 -1.94
CA VAL A 155 -15.41 5.80 -0.55
C VAL A 155 -14.57 4.70 0.09
N GLY A 156 -13.91 5.00 1.22
CA GLY A 156 -13.08 4.03 1.92
C GLY A 156 -11.63 3.95 1.42
N ILE A 157 -11.34 4.39 0.18
CA ILE A 157 -9.96 4.38 -0.35
C ILE A 157 -8.99 5.13 0.55
N THR A 158 -9.39 6.25 1.18
CA THR A 158 -8.51 6.97 2.10
C THR A 158 -8.17 6.16 3.34
N GLN A 159 -9.10 5.33 3.83
CA GLN A 159 -8.88 4.43 4.97
C GLN A 159 -8.02 3.24 4.55
N ASP A 160 -8.31 2.62 3.40
CA ASP A 160 -7.47 1.55 2.85
C ASP A 160 -6.04 2.04 2.61
N LEU A 161 -5.87 3.27 2.11
CA LEU A 161 -4.55 3.90 1.96
C LEU A 161 -3.87 4.25 3.29
N ILE A 162 -4.64 4.53 4.35
CA ILE A 162 -4.11 4.72 5.71
C ILE A 162 -3.70 3.37 6.31
N ASP A 163 -4.49 2.33 6.09
CA ASP A 163 -4.24 0.98 6.58
C ASP A 163 -3.04 0.35 5.84
N ASP A 164 -2.97 0.51 4.52
CA ASP A 164 -1.82 0.19 3.67
C ASP A 164 -0.59 0.96 4.14
N ARG A 165 -0.72 2.26 4.43
CA ARG A 165 0.36 3.04 5.06
C ARG A 165 0.74 2.48 6.42
N SER A 166 -0.19 2.03 7.25
CA SER A 166 0.12 1.54 8.61
C SER A 166 0.80 0.17 8.59
N GLY A 167 0.43 -0.70 7.64
CA GLY A 167 1.04 -2.02 7.42
C GLY A 167 2.36 -1.97 6.65
N ASP A 168 2.49 -1.06 5.68
CA ASP A 168 3.66 -0.94 4.81
C ASP A 168 4.66 0.18 5.21
N ASN A 169 4.36 1.04 6.20
CA ASN A 169 5.29 2.10 6.68
C ASN A 169 6.30 1.66 7.74
N GLN A 170 6.68 0.38 7.83
CA GLN A 170 8.10 0.17 8.09
C GLN A 170 8.83 0.57 6.81
N SER A 171 9.34 1.80 6.76
CA SER A 171 10.05 2.28 5.57
C SER A 171 11.08 1.24 5.12
N ALA A 172 11.28 1.06 3.81
CA ALA A 172 12.27 0.10 3.29
C ALA A 172 13.66 0.28 3.95
N GLU A 173 13.96 1.49 4.42
CA GLU A 173 15.14 1.80 5.23
C GLU A 173 15.10 1.23 6.66
N SER A 174 13.96 1.30 7.35
CA SER A 174 13.74 0.68 8.65
C SER A 174 13.85 -0.85 8.56
N LEU A 175 13.20 -1.45 7.55
CA LEU A 175 13.27 -2.88 7.26
C LEU A 175 14.69 -3.32 6.90
N LEU A 176 15.41 -2.53 6.10
CA LEU A 176 16.82 -2.81 5.80
C LEU A 176 17.68 -2.73 7.07
N ARG A 177 17.47 -1.75 7.95
CA ARG A 177 18.21 -1.68 9.23
C ARG A 177 17.91 -2.87 10.14
N ALA A 178 16.65 -3.27 10.28
CA ALA A 178 16.26 -4.44 11.03
C ALA A 178 16.89 -5.73 10.45
N THR A 179 16.86 -5.89 9.12
CA THR A 179 17.48 -7.03 8.44
C THR A 179 19.00 -7.04 8.64
N MET A 180 19.65 -5.88 8.57
CA MET A 180 21.08 -5.75 8.86
C MET A 180 21.41 -6.12 10.30
N GLN A 181 20.57 -5.73 11.27
CA GLN A 181 20.71 -6.12 12.66
C GLN A 181 20.61 -7.63 12.84
N GLN A 182 19.64 -8.26 12.19
CA GLN A 182 19.49 -9.72 12.24
C GLN A 182 20.68 -10.45 11.64
N VAL A 183 21.25 -9.94 10.55
CA VAL A 183 22.49 -10.50 9.99
C VAL A 183 23.68 -10.38 10.96
N TYR A 184 23.73 -9.34 11.81
CA TYR A 184 24.75 -9.23 12.85
C TYR A 184 24.56 -10.25 13.99
N GLU A 185 23.32 -10.58 14.35
CA GLU A 185 23.05 -11.64 15.32
C GLU A 185 23.42 -13.02 14.75
N LEU A 186 23.05 -13.28 13.49
CA LEU A 186 23.50 -14.46 12.74
C LEU A 186 25.03 -14.54 12.65
N ASP A 187 25.74 -13.42 12.45
CA ASP A 187 27.21 -13.38 12.42
C ASP A 187 27.85 -13.91 13.72
N LYS A 188 27.20 -13.75 14.88
CA LYS A 188 27.72 -14.22 16.18
C LYS A 188 27.66 -15.74 16.27
N VAL A 189 26.50 -16.32 15.99
CA VAL A 189 26.26 -17.77 16.08
C VAL A 189 26.96 -18.53 14.96
N MET A 190 27.09 -17.94 13.76
CA MET A 190 27.78 -18.58 12.64
C MET A 190 29.27 -18.82 12.89
N LYS A 191 29.90 -18.12 13.84
CA LYS A 191 31.32 -18.34 14.18
C LYS A 191 31.60 -19.76 14.69
N ILE A 192 30.61 -20.44 15.26
CA ILE A 192 30.74 -21.83 15.73
C ILE A 192 31.12 -22.76 14.56
N PHE A 193 30.62 -22.48 13.36
CA PHE A 193 30.96 -23.26 12.16
C PHE A 193 32.40 -23.08 11.69
N LYS A 194 33.20 -22.15 12.24
CA LYS A 194 34.66 -22.15 12.01
C LYS A 194 35.30 -23.47 12.41
N LEU A 195 34.73 -24.13 13.42
CA LEU A 195 35.22 -25.39 13.95
C LEU A 195 34.37 -26.56 13.43
N LEU A 196 33.05 -26.44 13.46
CA LEU A 196 32.14 -27.53 13.11
C LEU A 196 32.03 -27.79 11.60
N ASN A 197 32.07 -26.74 10.78
CA ASN A 197 31.99 -26.85 9.33
C ASN A 197 32.68 -25.65 8.64
N PRO A 198 34.02 -25.68 8.52
CA PRO A 198 34.79 -24.56 8.03
C PRO A 198 34.44 -24.13 6.59
N ASP A 199 33.94 -25.05 5.77
CA ASP A 199 33.45 -24.76 4.42
C ASP A 199 32.16 -23.96 4.44
N LEU A 200 31.20 -24.35 5.29
CA LEU A 200 29.95 -23.60 5.48
C LEU A 200 30.24 -22.18 5.99
N TYR A 201 31.14 -22.04 6.97
CA TYR A 201 31.53 -20.72 7.47
C TYR A 201 32.19 -19.85 6.41
N ARG A 202 33.09 -20.41 5.58
CA ARG A 202 33.72 -19.69 4.48
C ARG A 202 32.70 -19.27 3.41
N ALA A 203 31.74 -20.13 3.09
CA ALA A 203 30.67 -19.82 2.16
C ALA A 203 29.75 -18.71 2.70
N TYR A 204 29.38 -18.77 3.98
CA TYR A 204 28.63 -17.71 4.66
C TYR A 204 29.37 -16.36 4.63
N ARG A 205 30.68 -16.36 4.94
CA ARG A 205 31.50 -15.14 4.88
C ARG A 205 31.58 -14.56 3.47
N LYS A 206 31.60 -15.40 2.43
CA LYS A 206 31.50 -14.93 1.04
C LYS A 206 30.14 -14.28 0.76
N ALA A 207 29.04 -14.88 1.21
CA ALA A 207 27.70 -14.30 1.07
C ALA A 207 27.56 -12.94 1.80
N ARG A 208 28.25 -12.79 2.93
CA ARG A 208 28.29 -11.56 3.74
C ARG A 208 29.08 -10.41 3.09
N PHE A 209 29.99 -10.69 2.16
CA PHE A 209 30.74 -9.68 1.43
C PHE A 209 30.23 -9.58 -0.01
N VAL A 210 29.25 -8.71 -0.25
CA VAL A 210 28.87 -8.36 -1.61
C VAL A 210 29.79 -7.28 -2.14
N GLY A 211 30.65 -7.69 -3.06
CA GLY A 211 31.55 -6.85 -3.83
C GLY A 211 32.40 -7.72 -4.72
N LYS A 212 32.38 -7.46 -6.04
CA LYS A 212 33.31 -8.05 -7.00
C LYS A 212 34.73 -8.03 -6.41
N ARG A 213 35.34 -9.21 -6.18
CA ARG A 213 36.79 -9.37 -6.31
C ARG A 213 37.13 -9.28 -7.80
N SER A 214 36.98 -8.10 -8.41
CA SER A 214 37.66 -7.82 -9.69
C SER A 214 39.08 -7.40 -9.35
N GLY A 215 40.00 -8.36 -9.36
CA GLY A 215 41.41 -8.12 -9.04
C GLY A 215 42.18 -9.40 -8.71
N GLY A 216 42.09 -10.39 -9.58
CA GLY A 216 42.82 -11.65 -9.48
C GLY A 216 43.30 -12.08 -10.87
N GLY A 217 44.08 -11.23 -11.52
CA GLY A 217 44.75 -11.54 -12.79
C GLY A 217 46.17 -12.04 -12.53
N LYS A 218 46.31 -13.37 -12.51
CA LYS A 218 47.49 -14.18 -12.89
C LYS A 218 48.88 -13.55 -12.83
N LYS A 219 49.75 -14.14 -11.99
CA LYS A 219 51.15 -14.39 -12.39
C LYS A 219 51.13 -15.20 -13.69
N ALA A 220 51.52 -14.59 -14.79
CA ALA A 220 51.96 -15.30 -15.99
C ALA A 220 53.48 -15.24 -15.98
N GLY A 221 54.12 -16.36 -15.63
CA GLY A 221 55.44 -16.67 -16.13
C GLY A 221 55.34 -16.85 -17.63
N GLY A 222 56.29 -16.27 -18.35
CA GLY A 222 56.37 -16.28 -19.79
C GLY A 222 57.76 -15.80 -20.18
N ASP A 223 58.70 -16.69 -19.97
CA ASP A 223 60.04 -16.70 -20.56
C ASP A 223 59.91 -16.58 -22.10
N ALA A 224 60.67 -15.68 -22.72
CA ALA A 224 61.27 -15.89 -24.04
C ALA A 224 62.26 -14.75 -24.40
N PRO A 225 63.31 -15.06 -25.17
CA PRO A 225 64.55 -14.29 -25.29
C PRO A 225 64.60 -13.40 -26.55
N GLN A 226 65.62 -12.54 -26.63
CA GLN A 226 66.27 -11.96 -27.82
C GLN A 226 67.00 -10.69 -27.36
N GLU A 227 68.21 -10.33 -27.79
CA GLU A 227 69.29 -10.94 -28.58
C GLU A 227 70.57 -10.18 -28.16
#